data_AF-A0A2T7A9F2-F1
#
_entry.id   AF-A0A2T7A9F2-F1
#
_cell.length_a   1.000
_cell.length_b   1.000
_cell.length_c   1.000
_cell.angle_alpha   90.00
_cell.angle_beta   90.00
_cell.angle_gamma   90.00
#
_symmetry.space_group_name_H-M   'P 1'
#
loop_
_entity.id
_entity.type
_entity.pdbx_description
1 polymer ?
#
loop_
_entity_poly.entity_id
_entity_poly.type
_entity_poly.pdbx_seq_one_letter_code
_entity_poly.pdbx_strand_id
1 'polypeptide(L)'
;MEDLPNLTLSDDEPSSSAKSARQAKLHQTESLFQEQKSSWKPVCQTKQAARRLDYRIDGPAPESKESALEIKAAAEERYYARGYETALGLTERGLKAAEGLLHVSERRELEEVRGRCVRRLAK
;
A
#
# COMPACT_ATOMS: atom_id res chain seq x y z
N MET A 1 26.96 19.26 -34.85
CA MET A 1 25.50 19.41 -34.85
C MET A 1 24.96 18.04 -34.54
N GLU A 2 24.78 17.76 -33.26
CA GLU A 2 24.32 16.45 -32.76
C GLU A 2 22.81 16.51 -32.65
N ASP A 3 22.10 15.78 -33.52
CA ASP A 3 20.66 15.59 -33.41
C ASP A 3 20.39 14.13 -33.03
N LEU A 4 19.79 13.98 -31.85
CA LEU A 4 19.56 12.75 -31.11
C LEU A 4 18.47 11.86 -31.76
N PRO A 5 18.49 10.54 -31.52
CA PRO A 5 17.52 9.61 -32.09
C PRO A 5 16.12 9.75 -31.46
N ASN A 6 15.12 9.76 -32.34
CA ASN A 6 13.69 9.76 -32.05
C ASN A 6 13.28 8.47 -31.30
N LEU A 7 13.07 8.59 -29.99
CA LEU A 7 12.50 7.51 -29.16
C LEU A 7 10.97 7.57 -29.26
N THR A 8 10.41 6.83 -30.21
CA THR A 8 8.99 6.47 -30.20
C THR A 8 8.73 5.51 -29.03
N LEU A 9 8.40 6.08 -27.88
CA LEU A 9 7.85 5.33 -26.75
C LEU A 9 6.42 4.93 -27.09
N SER A 10 6.25 3.62 -27.33
CA SER A 10 4.98 2.95 -27.51
C SER A 10 4.05 3.29 -26.36
N ASP A 11 2.85 3.74 -26.74
CA ASP A 11 1.77 4.21 -25.89
C ASP A 11 1.17 3.02 -25.11
N ASP A 12 1.65 2.83 -23.88
CA ASP A 12 0.93 2.02 -22.88
C ASP A 12 -0.19 2.90 -22.32
N GLU A 13 -1.42 2.57 -22.73
CA GLU A 13 -2.68 3.23 -22.37
C GLU A 13 -2.73 3.60 -20.87
N PRO A 14 -2.67 4.90 -20.53
CA PRO A 14 -2.80 5.35 -19.16
C PRO A 14 -4.27 5.32 -18.76
N SER A 15 -4.56 4.75 -17.60
CA SER A 15 -5.77 5.07 -16.85
C SER A 15 -6.03 6.59 -16.87
N SER A 16 -7.05 6.99 -17.65
CA SER A 16 -7.40 8.37 -18.04
C SER A 16 -7.47 9.35 -16.85
N SER A 17 -7.80 8.84 -15.67
CA SER A 17 -7.94 9.60 -14.43
C SER A 17 -6.64 10.26 -13.97
N ALA A 18 -5.49 9.57 -14.02
CA ALA A 18 -4.26 10.09 -13.43
C ALA A 18 -3.60 11.19 -14.28
N LYS A 19 -3.63 11.05 -15.61
CA LYS A 19 -3.14 12.11 -16.52
C LYS A 19 -4.06 13.33 -16.46
N SER A 20 -5.39 13.13 -16.45
CA SER A 20 -6.38 14.20 -16.30
C SER A 20 -6.22 14.98 -14.99
N ALA A 21 -6.02 14.30 -13.85
CA ALA A 21 -5.80 14.95 -12.57
C ALA A 21 -4.50 15.78 -12.52
N ARG A 22 -3.44 15.31 -13.19
CA ARG A 22 -2.19 16.07 -13.32
C ARG A 22 -2.38 17.32 -14.17
N GLN A 23 -3.10 17.19 -15.28
CA GLN A 23 -3.39 18.32 -16.17
C GLN A 23 -4.29 19.37 -15.48
N ALA A 24 -5.29 18.93 -14.71
CA ALA A 24 -6.13 19.82 -13.90
C ALA A 24 -5.33 20.61 -12.86
N LYS A 25 -4.28 20.02 -12.27
CA LYS A 25 -3.37 20.72 -11.35
C LYS A 25 -2.51 21.78 -12.05
N LEU A 26 -2.11 21.55 -13.30
CA LEU A 26 -1.29 22.52 -14.06
C LEU A 26 -2.06 23.79 -14.40
N HIS A 27 -3.38 23.72 -14.53
CA HIS A 27 -4.26 24.85 -14.83
C HIS A 27 -5.10 25.29 -13.63
N GLN A 28 -4.70 24.91 -12.42
CA GLN A 28 -5.42 25.27 -11.20
C GLN A 28 -5.32 26.77 -10.92
N THR A 29 -6.45 27.42 -10.66
CA THR A 29 -6.48 28.82 -10.19
C THR A 29 -6.21 28.90 -8.69
N GLU A 30 -5.75 30.07 -8.23
CA GLU A 30 -5.47 30.32 -6.81
C GLU A 30 -6.70 30.08 -5.92
N SER A 31 -7.90 30.49 -6.38
CA SER A 31 -9.16 30.25 -5.66
C SER A 31 -9.40 28.76 -5.41
N LEU A 32 -9.25 27.94 -6.46
CA LEU A 32 -9.46 26.50 -6.38
C LEU A 32 -8.39 25.82 -5.52
N PHE A 33 -7.17 26.35 -5.52
CA PHE A 33 -6.11 25.89 -4.61
C PHE A 33 -6.44 26.18 -3.15
N GLN A 34 -6.90 27.39 -2.82
CA GLN A 34 -7.26 27.74 -1.44
C GLN A 34 -8.48 26.94 -0.94
N GLU A 35 -9.44 26.64 -1.80
CA GLU A 35 -10.56 25.73 -1.49
C GLU A 35 -10.09 24.30 -1.19
N GLN A 36 -9.20 23.74 -2.02
CA GLN A 36 -8.63 22.41 -1.77
C GLN A 36 -7.77 22.39 -0.51
N LYS A 37 -6.98 23.44 -0.27
CA LYS A 37 -6.14 23.55 0.92
C LYS A 37 -6.96 23.65 2.20
N SER A 38 -8.02 24.45 2.20
CA SER A 38 -8.88 24.63 3.39
C SER A 38 -9.74 23.39 3.68
N SER A 39 -10.08 22.62 2.66
CA SER A 39 -10.78 21.33 2.80
C SER A 39 -9.86 20.14 3.05
N TRP A 40 -8.54 20.29 2.85
CA TRP A 40 -7.57 19.22 3.03
C TRP A 40 -7.45 18.82 4.49
N LYS A 41 -7.62 17.52 4.76
CA LYS A 41 -7.43 16.94 6.08
C LYS A 41 -6.25 15.96 6.02
N PRO A 42 -5.21 16.13 6.84
CA PRO A 42 -4.11 15.18 6.87
C PRO A 42 -4.63 13.81 7.28
N VAL A 43 -4.14 12.77 6.59
CA VAL A 43 -4.41 11.40 7.00
C VAL A 43 -3.55 11.12 8.24
N CYS A 44 -4.17 11.12 9.42
CA CYS A 44 -3.49 10.80 10.68
C CYS A 44 -3.13 9.31 10.72
N GLN A 45 -1.86 8.99 10.47
CA GLN A 45 -1.33 7.62 10.47
C GLN A 45 -1.62 6.88 11.79
N THR A 46 -1.60 7.56 12.94
CA THR A 46 -1.89 6.96 14.26
C THR A 46 -3.30 6.37 14.36
N LYS A 47 -4.32 7.01 13.76
CA LYS A 47 -5.69 6.48 13.76
C LYS A 47 -5.82 5.25 12.86
N GLN A 48 -5.06 5.22 11.77
CA GLN A 48 -5.02 4.05 10.89
C GLN A 48 -4.29 2.88 11.55
N ALA A 49 -3.16 3.12 12.22
CA ALA A 49 -2.44 2.10 12.97
C ALA A 49 -3.32 1.47 14.06
N ALA A 50 -4.03 2.28 14.84
CA ALA A 50 -4.97 1.79 15.85
C ALA A 50 -6.07 0.90 15.24
N ARG A 51 -6.69 1.32 14.13
CA ARG A 51 -7.69 0.51 13.41
C ARG A 51 -7.10 -0.81 12.89
N ARG A 52 -5.84 -0.82 12.46
CA ARG A 52 -5.15 -2.02 11.97
C ARG A 52 -4.86 -3.02 13.08
N LEU A 53 -4.83 -2.60 14.34
CA LEU A 53 -4.79 -3.55 15.44
C LEU A 53 -6.05 -4.42 15.48
N ASP A 54 -7.22 -3.96 15.02
CA ASP A 54 -8.45 -4.77 15.05
C ASP A 54 -8.62 -5.71 13.83
N TYR A 55 -7.61 -5.83 12.96
CA TYR A 55 -7.72 -6.63 11.76
C TYR A 55 -7.83 -8.13 12.07
N ARG A 56 -8.82 -8.79 11.44
CA ARG A 56 -9.10 -10.21 11.67
C ARG A 56 -8.16 -11.12 10.88
N ILE A 57 -7.69 -12.18 11.55
CA ILE A 57 -6.89 -13.26 10.96
C ILE A 57 -7.75 -14.11 10.03
N ASP A 58 -8.99 -14.41 10.43
CA ASP A 58 -9.87 -15.40 9.78
C ASP A 58 -10.62 -14.86 8.55
N GLY A 59 -10.14 -13.77 7.97
CA GLY A 59 -10.74 -13.19 6.78
C GLY A 59 -10.31 -13.93 5.49
N PRO A 60 -11.04 -13.71 4.38
CA PRO A 60 -10.67 -14.27 3.08
C PRO A 60 -9.30 -13.74 2.61
N ALA A 61 -8.67 -14.44 1.67
CA ALA A 61 -7.48 -13.94 1.00
C ALA A 61 -7.76 -12.54 0.37
N PRO A 62 -6.78 -11.63 0.35
CA PRO A 62 -6.99 -10.33 -0.27
C PRO A 62 -7.19 -10.48 -1.79
N GLU A 63 -8.24 -9.85 -2.30
CA GLU A 63 -8.61 -9.86 -3.73
C GLU A 63 -8.16 -8.59 -4.45
N SER A 64 -7.84 -7.53 -3.71
CA SER A 64 -7.38 -6.24 -4.25
C SER A 64 -6.00 -5.87 -3.71
N LYS A 65 -5.25 -5.06 -4.47
CA LYS A 65 -3.95 -4.55 -4.03
C LYS A 65 -4.07 -3.73 -2.75
N GLU A 66 -5.09 -2.88 -2.63
CA GLU A 66 -5.32 -2.11 -1.40
C GLU A 66 -5.54 -3.04 -0.20
N SER A 67 -6.36 -4.09 -0.37
CA SER A 67 -6.62 -5.05 0.71
C SER A 67 -5.37 -5.83 1.12
N ALA A 68 -4.52 -6.21 0.17
CA ALA A 68 -3.26 -6.90 0.44
C ALA A 68 -2.27 -6.00 1.20
N LEU A 69 -2.15 -4.73 0.79
CA LEU A 69 -1.33 -3.74 1.47
C LEU A 69 -1.83 -3.42 2.87
N GLU A 70 -3.14 -3.35 3.07
CA GLU A 70 -3.72 -3.15 4.41
C GLU A 70 -3.47 -4.33 5.34
N ILE A 71 -3.56 -5.58 4.85
CA ILE A 71 -3.22 -6.77 5.63
C ILE A 71 -1.73 -6.79 5.98
N LYS A 72 -0.85 -6.44 5.02
CA LYS A 72 0.60 -6.31 5.27
C LYS A 72 0.87 -5.29 6.37
N ALA A 73 0.32 -4.09 6.24
CA ALA A 73 0.48 -3.03 7.25
C ALA A 73 -0.05 -3.49 8.62
N ALA A 74 -1.21 -4.16 8.67
CA ALA A 74 -1.75 -4.70 9.92
C ALA A 74 -0.85 -5.77 10.55
N ALA A 75 -0.22 -6.62 9.75
CA ALA A 75 0.73 -7.61 10.24
C ALA A 75 1.97 -6.96 10.87
N GLU A 76 2.52 -5.92 10.23
CA GLU A 76 3.66 -5.16 10.75
C GLU A 76 3.30 -4.45 12.07
N GLU A 77 2.17 -3.73 12.12
CA GLU A 77 1.69 -3.05 13.33
C GLU A 77 1.50 -4.04 14.49
N ARG A 78 0.90 -5.21 14.23
CA ARG A 78 0.76 -6.27 15.23
C ARG A 78 2.10 -6.84 15.68
N TYR A 79 3.08 -6.98 14.79
CA TYR A 79 4.43 -7.43 15.16
C TYR A 79 5.10 -6.43 16.11
N TYR A 80 5.05 -5.13 15.82
CA TYR A 80 5.63 -4.10 16.70
C TYR A 80 4.87 -3.96 18.02
N ALA A 81 3.57 -4.22 18.03
CA ALA A 81 2.75 -4.34 19.24
C ALA A 81 2.97 -5.65 20.02
N ARG A 82 3.92 -6.50 19.60
CA ARG A 82 4.24 -7.81 20.20
C ARG A 82 3.11 -8.84 20.14
N GLY A 83 2.09 -8.62 19.33
CA GLY A 83 1.02 -9.57 19.04
C GLY A 83 1.46 -10.59 17.99
N TYR A 84 2.47 -11.41 18.29
CA TYR A 84 3.17 -12.23 17.29
C TYR A 84 2.28 -13.32 16.66
N GLU A 85 1.34 -13.90 17.41
CA GLU A 85 0.38 -14.88 16.88
C GLU A 85 -0.53 -14.24 15.82
N THR A 86 -1.09 -13.06 16.14
CA THR A 86 -1.93 -12.32 15.20
C THR A 86 -1.14 -11.83 14.00
N ALA A 87 0.06 -11.31 14.22
CA ALA A 87 0.95 -10.89 13.15
C ALA A 87 1.25 -12.07 12.20
N LEU A 88 1.58 -13.24 12.75
CA LEU A 88 1.81 -14.45 11.96
C LEU A 88 0.58 -14.82 11.12
N GLY A 89 -0.60 -14.89 11.73
CA GLY A 89 -1.84 -15.20 11.01
C GLY A 89 -2.16 -14.20 9.89
N LEU A 90 -1.93 -12.90 10.14
CA LEU A 90 -2.09 -11.86 9.11
C LEU A 90 -1.07 -11.99 7.98
N THR A 91 0.20 -12.33 8.28
CA THR A 91 1.20 -12.59 7.22
C THR A 91 0.81 -13.78 6.35
N GLU A 92 0.33 -14.86 6.94
CA GLU A 92 -0.10 -16.05 6.20
C GLU A 92 -1.33 -15.77 5.35
N ARG A 93 -2.26 -14.95 5.84
CA ARG A 93 -3.39 -14.46 5.06
C ARG A 93 -2.94 -13.56 3.90
N GLY A 94 -2.05 -12.61 4.15
CA GLY A 94 -1.54 -11.70 3.12
C GLY A 94 -0.76 -12.42 2.02
N LEU A 95 -0.01 -13.47 2.35
CA LEU A 95 0.73 -14.28 1.38
C LEU A 95 -0.14 -15.18 0.50
N LYS A 96 -1.42 -15.36 0.85
CA LYS A 96 -2.43 -16.00 -0.01
C LYS A 96 -2.96 -15.06 -1.10
N ALA A 97 -2.51 -13.79 -1.14
CA ALA A 97 -2.82 -12.91 -2.26
C ALA A 97 -2.47 -13.59 -3.59
N ALA A 98 -3.37 -13.46 -4.58
CA ALA A 98 -3.11 -13.87 -5.95
C ALA A 98 -1.80 -13.26 -6.48
N GLU A 99 -1.16 -13.96 -7.42
CA GLU A 99 0.10 -13.54 -8.02
C GLU A 99 -0.05 -12.16 -8.69
N GLY A 100 0.95 -11.30 -8.48
CA GLY A 100 0.94 -9.92 -9.00
C GLY A 100 0.16 -8.89 -8.18
N LEU A 101 -0.60 -9.28 -7.15
CA LEU A 101 -1.29 -8.30 -6.28
C LEU A 101 -0.33 -7.49 -5.41
N LEU A 102 0.67 -8.16 -4.84
CA LEU A 102 1.77 -7.51 -4.12
C LEU A 102 2.99 -7.44 -5.04
N HIS A 103 3.68 -6.31 -5.00
CA HIS A 103 4.99 -6.19 -5.61
C HIS A 103 5.99 -7.15 -4.95
N VAL A 104 7.01 -7.60 -5.69
CA VAL A 104 7.99 -8.59 -5.21
C VAL A 104 8.64 -8.16 -3.90
N SER A 105 8.97 -6.87 -3.77
CA SER A 105 9.53 -6.31 -2.52
C SER A 105 8.54 -6.39 -1.36
N GLU A 106 7.27 -6.08 -1.59
CA GLU A 106 6.22 -6.10 -0.57
C GLU A 106 5.96 -7.51 -0.06
N ARG A 107 5.98 -8.50 -0.98
CA ARG A 107 5.86 -9.91 -0.63
C ARG A 107 7.06 -10.38 0.21
N ARG A 108 8.28 -10.03 -0.20
CA ARG A 108 9.51 -10.38 0.54
C ARG A 108 9.48 -9.80 1.96
N GLU A 109 9.11 -8.53 2.11
CA GLU A 109 8.97 -7.89 3.43
C GLU A 109 7.95 -8.63 4.31
N LEU A 110 6.83 -9.06 3.74
CA LEU A 110 5.80 -9.82 4.46
C LEU A 110 6.32 -11.21 4.90
N GLU A 111 7.08 -11.90 4.05
CA GLU A 111 7.75 -13.16 4.39
C GLU A 111 8.79 -12.99 5.51
N GLU A 112 9.51 -11.87 5.52
CA GLU A 112 10.45 -11.56 6.60
C GLU A 112 9.74 -11.33 7.94
N VAL A 113 8.59 -10.64 7.94
CA VAL A 113 7.76 -10.48 9.15
C VAL A 113 7.27 -11.85 9.63
N ARG A 114 6.80 -12.71 8.73
CA ARG A 114 6.39 -14.09 9.05
C ARG A 114 7.53 -14.85 9.73
N GLY A 115 8.72 -14.84 9.13
CA GLY A 115 9.90 -15.53 9.69
C GLY A 115 10.34 -14.98 11.05
N ARG A 116 10.22 -13.66 11.28
CA ARG A 116 10.48 -13.05 12.60
C ARG A 116 9.47 -13.51 13.64
N CYS A 117 8.18 -13.59 13.28
CA CYS A 117 7.13 -14.07 14.20
C CYS A 117 7.36 -15.51 14.61
N VAL A 118 7.64 -16.42 13.67
CA VAL A 118 7.96 -17.82 13.96
C VAL A 118 9.12 -17.93 14.95
N ARG A 119 10.21 -17.18 14.73
CA ARG A 119 11.36 -17.17 15.66
C ARG A 119 11.04 -16.60 17.04
N ARG A 120 10.06 -15.70 17.16
CA ARG A 120 9.64 -15.11 18.44
C ARG A 120 8.74 -16.04 19.23
N LEU A 121 7.89 -16.81 18.56
CA LEU A 121 6.96 -17.77 19.17
C LEU A 121 7.64 -19.09 19.57
N ALA A 122 8.76 -19.43 18.94
CA ALA A 122 9.55 -20.61 19.29
C ALA A 122 10.47 -20.42 20.52
N LYS A 123 10.42 -19.25 21.17
CA LYS A 123 11.21 -18.90 22.36
C LYS A 123 10.29 -18.78 23.57
#